data_AF-A0A2E0GG48-F1
#
_entry.id   AF-A0A2E0GG48-F1
#
_cell.length_a   1.000
_cell.length_b   1.000
_cell.length_c   1.000
_cell.angle_alpha   90.00
_cell.angle_beta   90.00
_cell.angle_gamma   90.00
#
_symmetry.space_group_name_H-M   'P 1'
#
loop_
_entity.id
_entity.type
_entity.pdbx_description
1 polymer ?
#
loop_
_entity_poly.entity_id
_entity_poly.type
_entity_poly.pdbx_seq_one_letter_code
_entity_poly.pdbx_strand_id
1 'polypeptide(L)'
;MSFIKNQIFKFAKSQGVKAGIVPVKTPENEMSRVEEVKRLGILNKDLSRDKRFNNITQVAAYLTDCPKSSINILDDKFQITKGNYGFNVLQSTLFEQAPRDITLCQYILETPKEQLIINDIDLDDRTKNMKNMVIAPELRFYAGSPLITSRGFTIGTLCVIDKTPGSLEHHQAEGLRLLADQVISFCENDFENSINNQNIHEDFNEKKDQSLQANYFSSATVLFTDFIGFTRITETLEPGELIATLDEFFLGFDKICKKYNIRKVKTIGDSYMAVGGVPEGFPEHPKETCLAALDIAEYVIGMNIQRKVLGKEPWKIRIGVHTGPIIAGNSGDSFDIWGDSVNIASRIESSSEEGKVHISLSTYKFIKDFCNVEKRGEINLKNKGKMETFFLNSIN
;
A
#
# COMPACT_ATOMS: atom_id res chain seq x y z
N MET A 1 14.00 29.50 25.78
CA MET A 1 14.33 28.54 24.69
C MET A 1 13.34 28.58 23.51
N SER A 2 12.01 28.60 23.72
CA SER A 2 10.99 28.61 22.64
C SER A 2 11.10 29.78 21.62
N PHE A 3 11.35 31.01 22.08
CA PHE A 3 11.43 32.19 21.19
C PHE A 3 12.58 32.11 20.16
N ILE A 4 13.77 31.71 20.60
CA ILE A 4 14.95 31.57 19.73
C ILE A 4 14.72 30.44 18.70
N LYS A 5 14.18 29.30 19.13
CA LYS A 5 13.85 28.17 18.24
C LYS A 5 12.84 28.60 17.16
N ASN A 6 11.83 29.38 17.53
CA ASN A 6 10.85 29.94 16.59
C ASN A 6 11.48 30.93 15.59
N GLN A 7 12.44 31.76 16.01
CA GLN A 7 13.16 32.62 15.07
C GLN A 7 14.03 31.82 14.09
N ILE A 8 14.72 30.77 14.57
CA ILE A 8 15.50 29.85 13.73
C ILE A 8 14.60 29.19 12.68
N PHE A 9 13.42 28.71 13.08
CA PHE A 9 12.46 28.09 12.16
C PHE A 9 11.90 29.08 11.13
N LYS A 10 11.56 30.31 11.53
CA LYS A 10 11.16 31.36 10.59
C LYS A 10 12.27 31.68 9.60
N PHE A 11 13.51 31.76 10.07
CA PHE A 11 14.67 31.98 9.21
C PHE A 11 14.85 30.82 8.23
N ALA A 12 14.83 29.56 8.71
CA ALA A 12 14.95 28.38 7.86
C ALA A 12 13.86 28.32 6.77
N LYS A 13 12.60 28.60 7.13
CA LYS A 13 11.50 28.69 6.16
C LYS A 13 11.73 29.79 5.12
N SER A 14 12.19 30.97 5.55
CA SER A 14 12.55 32.05 4.63
C SER A 14 13.69 31.66 3.68
N GLN A 15 14.69 30.92 4.16
CA GLN A 15 15.77 30.40 3.32
C GLN A 15 15.26 29.36 2.32
N GLY A 16 14.34 28.47 2.71
CA GLY A 16 13.73 27.52 1.79
C GLY A 16 12.98 28.21 0.64
N VAL A 17 12.22 29.27 0.95
CA VAL A 17 11.56 30.10 -0.07
C VAL A 17 12.58 30.78 -0.99
N LYS A 18 13.66 31.35 -0.43
CA LYS A 18 14.74 31.97 -1.24
C LYS A 18 15.49 30.97 -2.10
N ALA A 19 15.63 29.72 -1.63
CA ALA A 19 16.24 28.62 -2.37
C ALA A 19 15.36 28.16 -3.55
N GLY A 20 14.07 28.50 -3.55
CA GLY A 20 13.10 28.10 -4.57
C GLY A 20 12.36 26.80 -4.24
N ILE A 21 12.34 26.38 -2.97
CA ILE A 21 11.56 25.20 -2.55
C ILE A 21 10.07 25.56 -2.61
N VAL A 22 9.30 24.70 -3.27
CA VAL A 22 7.84 24.81 -3.36
C VAL A 22 7.22 23.83 -2.37
N PRO A 23 6.57 24.30 -1.30
CA PRO A 23 5.91 23.42 -0.36
C PRO A 23 4.76 22.68 -1.01
N VAL A 24 4.52 21.44 -0.58
CA VAL A 24 3.38 20.66 -1.04
C VAL A 24 2.08 21.33 -0.62
N LYS A 25 1.05 21.19 -1.45
CA LYS A 25 -0.29 21.67 -1.11
C LYS A 25 -0.75 20.94 0.15
N THR A 26 -1.28 21.69 1.12
CA THR A 26 -1.91 21.10 2.31
C THR A 26 -2.98 20.09 1.88
N PRO A 27 -2.93 18.84 2.39
CA PRO A 27 -3.95 17.83 2.10
C PRO A 27 -5.35 18.30 2.47
N GLU A 28 -6.37 17.90 1.70
CA GLU A 28 -7.77 18.24 2.00
C GLU A 28 -8.22 17.67 3.35
N ASN A 29 -7.68 16.53 3.75
CA ASN A 29 -7.94 15.84 5.02
C ASN A 29 -6.94 16.20 6.13
N GLU A 30 -6.24 17.34 6.05
CA GLU A 30 -5.16 17.70 6.98
C GLU A 30 -5.62 17.71 8.44
N MET A 31 -6.82 18.20 8.73
CA MET A 31 -7.37 18.25 10.09
C MET A 31 -7.43 16.84 10.71
N SER A 32 -8.07 15.90 10.02
CA SER A 32 -8.20 14.51 10.48
C SER A 32 -6.85 13.79 10.57
N ARG A 33 -5.93 14.07 9.64
CA ARG A 33 -4.57 13.53 9.67
C ARG A 33 -3.79 13.99 10.91
N VAL A 34 -3.88 15.27 11.26
CA VAL A 34 -3.23 15.84 12.45
C VAL A 34 -3.91 15.37 13.74
N GLU A 35 -5.24 15.19 13.74
CA GLU A 35 -5.95 14.53 14.84
C GLU A 35 -5.45 13.11 15.07
N GLU A 36 -5.14 12.36 14.02
CA GLU A 36 -4.56 11.02 14.14
C GLU A 36 -3.16 11.06 14.77
N VAL A 37 -2.30 12.00 14.35
CA VAL A 37 -0.98 12.23 14.98
C VAL A 37 -1.14 12.49 16.49
N LYS A 38 -2.12 13.32 16.87
CA LYS A 38 -2.41 13.65 18.26
C LYS A 38 -2.97 12.44 19.02
N ARG A 39 -3.89 11.68 18.41
CA ARG A 39 -4.50 10.48 19.00
C ARG A 39 -3.43 9.50 19.45
N LEU A 40 -2.46 9.20 18.58
CA LEU A 40 -1.38 8.25 18.91
C LEU A 40 -0.41 8.77 19.99
N GLY A 41 -0.46 10.06 20.34
CA GLY A 41 0.43 10.69 21.32
C GLY A 41 1.92 10.65 20.92
N ILE A 42 2.21 10.33 19.66
CA ILE A 42 3.56 9.99 19.18
C ILE A 42 4.54 11.15 19.27
N LEU A 43 4.03 12.39 19.19
CA LEU A 43 4.86 13.59 19.33
C LEU A 43 5.53 13.68 20.70
N ASN A 44 4.85 13.21 21.75
CA ASN A 44 5.33 13.26 23.14
C ASN A 44 6.22 12.08 23.55
N LYS A 45 6.29 11.02 22.73
CA LYS A 45 7.09 9.82 23.01
C LYS A 45 8.54 9.99 22.56
N ASP A 46 9.52 9.58 23.34
CA ASP A 46 10.93 9.53 22.90
C ASP A 46 11.25 8.15 22.30
N LEU A 47 11.11 8.01 20.97
CA LEU A 47 11.36 6.73 20.30
C LEU A 47 12.86 6.38 20.23
N SER A 48 13.76 7.36 20.41
CA SER A 48 15.21 7.13 20.35
C SER A 48 15.74 6.29 21.53
N ARG A 49 14.98 6.21 22.62
CA ARG A 49 15.29 5.38 23.79
C ARG A 49 14.69 3.99 23.73
N ASP A 50 13.93 3.67 22.69
CA ASP A 50 13.29 2.38 22.53
C ASP A 50 14.03 1.55 21.47
N LYS A 51 14.53 0.40 21.92
CA LYS A 51 15.29 -0.56 21.10
C LYS A 51 14.51 -0.99 19.84
N ARG A 52 13.18 -1.10 19.90
CA ARG A 52 12.34 -1.51 18.76
C ARG A 52 12.50 -0.56 17.58
N PHE A 53 12.41 0.75 17.83
CA PHE A 53 12.51 1.77 16.79
C PHE A 53 13.96 1.98 16.32
N ASN A 54 14.94 1.87 17.22
CA ASN A 54 16.37 1.93 16.87
C ASN A 54 16.78 0.77 15.96
N ASN A 55 16.27 -0.43 16.22
CA ASN A 55 16.51 -1.58 15.35
C ASN A 55 15.88 -1.36 13.97
N ILE A 56 14.67 -0.80 13.88
CA ILE A 56 14.02 -0.51 12.60
C ILE A 56 14.85 0.45 11.75
N THR A 57 15.33 1.56 12.32
CA THR A 57 16.16 2.51 11.55
C THR A 57 17.46 1.86 11.10
N GLN A 58 18.12 1.09 11.97
CA GLN A 58 19.34 0.38 11.59
C GLN A 58 19.11 -0.65 10.48
N VAL A 59 18.06 -1.48 10.59
CA VAL A 59 17.72 -2.49 9.56
C VAL A 59 17.34 -1.81 8.25
N ALA A 60 16.60 -0.69 8.29
CA ALA A 60 16.26 0.07 7.08
C ALA A 60 17.53 0.54 6.34
N ALA A 61 18.53 1.03 7.06
CA ALA A 61 19.82 1.44 6.48
C ALA A 61 20.55 0.25 5.85
N TYR A 62 20.66 -0.88 6.57
CA TYR A 62 21.37 -2.07 6.06
C TYR A 62 20.67 -2.72 4.87
N LEU A 63 19.34 -2.84 4.90
CA LEU A 63 18.56 -3.43 3.82
C LEU A 63 18.70 -2.66 2.50
N THR A 64 18.80 -1.33 2.60
CA THR A 64 18.78 -0.42 1.45
C THR A 64 20.18 0.02 1.02
N ASP A 65 21.23 -0.50 1.68
CA ASP A 65 22.62 -0.06 1.53
C ASP A 65 22.83 1.47 1.70
N CYS A 66 21.88 2.15 2.35
CA CYS A 66 21.95 3.58 2.60
C CYS A 66 22.65 3.84 3.95
N PRO A 67 23.53 4.86 4.05
CA PRO A 67 24.27 5.13 5.27
C PRO A 67 23.40 5.67 6.41
N LYS A 68 22.20 6.18 6.10
CA LYS A 68 21.35 6.91 7.06
C LYS A 68 19.89 6.57 6.88
N SER A 69 19.18 6.56 8.00
CA SER A 69 17.73 6.38 8.03
C SER A 69 17.08 7.11 9.20
N SER A 70 15.78 7.40 9.09
CA SER A 70 15.05 8.10 10.15
C SER A 70 13.54 7.85 10.10
N ILE A 71 12.93 7.89 11.29
CA ILE A 71 11.49 7.93 11.49
C ILE A 71 11.09 9.39 11.72
N ASN A 72 10.27 9.94 10.83
CA ASN A 72 9.85 11.32 10.83
C ASN A 72 8.33 11.43 10.93
N ILE A 73 7.83 12.17 11.91
CA ILE A 73 6.40 12.47 12.06
C ILE A 73 6.12 13.86 11.50
N LEU A 74 5.05 13.97 10.72
CA LEU A 74 4.63 15.20 10.06
C LEU A 74 3.41 15.77 10.78
N ASP A 75 3.58 16.87 11.50
CA ASP A 75 2.47 17.69 12.02
C ASP A 75 2.01 18.71 10.95
N ASP A 76 1.10 19.62 11.28
CA ASP A 76 0.62 20.71 10.42
C ASP A 76 1.72 21.69 10.01
N LYS A 77 2.73 21.87 10.87
CA LYS A 77 3.79 22.88 10.71
C LYS A 77 5.19 22.30 10.63
N PHE A 78 5.42 21.17 11.28
CA PHE A 78 6.77 20.65 11.52
C PHE A 78 6.90 19.19 11.11
N GLN A 79 8.09 18.86 10.64
CA GLN A 79 8.61 17.51 10.71
C GLN A 79 9.37 17.36 12.02
N ILE A 80 9.17 16.23 12.70
CA ILE A 80 9.85 15.88 13.94
C ILE A 80 10.48 14.51 13.76
N THR A 81 11.80 14.43 13.88
CA THR A 81 12.56 13.18 13.82
C THR A 81 12.45 12.49 15.17
N LYS A 82 11.86 11.29 15.19
CA LYS A 82 11.63 10.53 16.44
C LYS A 82 12.69 9.48 16.72
N GLY A 83 13.37 8.99 15.68
CA GLY A 83 14.49 8.06 15.77
C GLY A 83 15.30 8.11 14.48
N ASN A 84 16.61 7.87 14.57
CA ASN A 84 17.49 7.89 13.41
C ASN A 84 18.68 6.93 13.57
N TYR A 85 19.36 6.65 12.46
CA TYR A 85 20.60 5.87 12.40
C TYR A 85 21.58 6.51 11.41
N GLY A 86 22.87 6.47 11.72
CA GLY A 86 23.94 7.01 10.84
C GLY A 86 24.16 8.52 10.92
N PHE A 87 23.47 9.22 11.83
CA PHE A 87 23.65 10.65 12.07
C PHE A 87 24.62 10.87 13.24
N ASN A 88 25.53 11.85 13.11
CA ASN A 88 26.34 12.29 14.25
C ASN A 88 25.50 13.17 15.21
N VAL A 89 26.01 13.42 16.43
CA VAL A 89 25.28 14.17 17.47
C VAL A 89 24.80 15.54 16.97
N LEU A 90 25.67 16.28 16.28
CA LEU A 90 25.33 17.60 15.74
C LEU A 90 24.19 17.51 14.71
N GLN A 91 24.27 16.55 13.78
CA GLN A 91 23.24 16.31 12.79
C GLN A 91 21.92 15.90 13.45
N SER A 92 21.94 14.96 14.39
CA SER A 92 20.74 14.53 15.12
C SER A 92 20.05 15.68 15.84
N THR A 93 20.80 16.58 16.48
CA THR A 93 20.23 17.77 17.13
C THR A 93 19.67 18.77 16.11
N LEU A 94 20.35 18.99 14.98
CA LEU A 94 19.90 19.92 13.94
C LEU A 94 18.62 19.43 13.23
N PHE A 95 18.49 18.13 13.01
CA PHE A 95 17.36 17.52 12.31
C PHE A 95 16.27 16.99 13.23
N GLU A 96 16.38 17.18 14.56
CA GLU A 96 15.35 16.76 15.52
C GLU A 96 13.97 17.34 15.16
N GLN A 97 13.94 18.60 14.71
CA GLN A 97 12.72 19.28 14.29
C GLN A 97 13.01 20.32 13.21
N ALA A 98 12.21 20.32 12.14
CA ALA A 98 12.31 21.28 11.04
C ALA A 98 10.93 21.75 10.58
N PRO A 99 10.78 22.96 10.03
CA PRO A 99 9.54 23.35 9.34
C PRO A 99 9.24 22.34 8.22
N ARG A 100 8.03 21.78 8.18
CA ARG A 100 7.65 20.72 7.23
C ARG A 100 7.86 21.16 5.77
N ASP A 101 7.52 22.41 5.49
CA ASP A 101 7.51 23.01 4.15
C ASP A 101 8.87 23.03 3.43
N ILE A 102 9.96 22.75 4.15
CA ILE A 102 11.33 22.74 3.59
C ILE A 102 11.99 21.36 3.65
N THR A 103 11.25 20.30 4.03
CA THR A 103 11.80 18.94 4.14
C THR A 103 11.48 18.09 2.91
N LEU A 104 12.22 17.00 2.72
CA LEU A 104 11.93 15.99 1.70
C LEU A 104 10.68 15.17 2.04
N CYS A 105 10.46 14.90 3.33
CA CYS A 105 9.37 14.02 3.75
C CYS A 105 7.98 14.60 3.44
N GLN A 106 7.85 15.92 3.26
CA GLN A 106 6.56 16.53 2.94
C GLN A 106 5.96 15.99 1.62
N TYR A 107 6.80 15.63 0.64
CA TYR A 107 6.36 15.16 -0.67
C TYR A 107 5.57 13.83 -0.59
N ILE A 108 5.68 13.09 0.51
CA ILE A 108 4.82 11.93 0.74
C ILE A 108 3.33 12.31 0.86
N LEU A 109 3.03 13.55 1.26
CA LEU A 109 1.65 14.01 1.46
C LEU A 109 0.91 14.29 0.14
N GLU A 110 1.63 14.44 -0.99
CA GLU A 110 1.01 14.52 -2.32
C GLU A 110 0.53 13.16 -2.81
N THR A 111 1.24 12.09 -2.43
CA THR A 111 0.95 10.70 -2.80
C THR A 111 0.95 9.79 -1.56
N PRO A 112 0.00 9.96 -0.62
CA PRO A 112 0.05 9.41 0.74
C PRO A 112 0.10 7.89 0.87
N LYS A 113 -0.11 7.15 -0.24
CA LYS A 113 -0.17 5.68 -0.32
C LYS A 113 1.00 5.07 -1.10
N GLU A 114 1.84 5.89 -1.69
CA GLU A 114 2.96 5.47 -2.51
C GLU A 114 4.27 5.79 -1.81
N GLN A 115 5.27 4.93 -2.01
CA GLN A 115 6.63 5.24 -1.57
C GLN A 115 7.18 6.38 -2.43
N LEU A 116 7.88 7.31 -1.78
CA LEU A 116 8.58 8.38 -2.47
C LEU A 116 10.03 8.00 -2.66
N ILE A 117 10.44 7.73 -3.89
CA ILE A 117 11.85 7.48 -4.25
C ILE A 117 12.32 8.62 -5.16
N ILE A 118 13.38 9.28 -4.74
CA ILE A 118 14.05 10.37 -5.46
C ILE A 118 15.47 9.90 -5.72
N ASN A 119 15.72 9.48 -6.97
CA ASN A 119 16.99 8.89 -7.37
C ASN A 119 18.15 9.90 -7.33
N ASP A 120 17.86 11.15 -7.69
CA ASP A 120 18.79 12.27 -7.58
C ASP A 120 18.04 13.56 -7.20
N ILE A 121 18.24 14.03 -5.98
CA ILE A 121 17.62 15.25 -5.43
C ILE A 121 17.95 16.47 -6.29
N ASP A 122 19.14 16.52 -6.91
CA ASP A 122 19.56 17.69 -7.70
C ASP A 122 18.92 17.74 -9.09
N LEU A 123 18.33 16.63 -9.54
CA LEU A 123 17.71 16.46 -10.86
C LEU A 123 16.18 16.34 -10.79
N ASP A 124 15.62 15.92 -9.66
CA ASP A 124 14.17 15.81 -9.47
C ASP A 124 13.51 17.18 -9.44
N ASP A 125 12.47 17.37 -10.27
CA ASP A 125 11.83 18.68 -10.46
C ASP A 125 11.27 19.29 -9.17
N ARG A 126 10.86 18.46 -8.21
CA ARG A 126 10.32 18.90 -6.92
C ARG A 126 11.45 19.37 -6.00
N THR A 127 12.62 18.73 -6.07
CA THR A 127 13.66 18.87 -5.04
C THR A 127 14.97 19.51 -5.49
N LYS A 128 15.18 19.73 -6.80
CA LYS A 128 16.40 20.32 -7.39
C LYS A 128 16.86 21.66 -6.82
N ASN A 129 15.96 22.38 -6.16
CA ASN A 129 16.22 23.68 -5.54
C ASN A 129 16.77 23.56 -4.09
N MET A 130 16.75 22.38 -3.48
CA MET A 130 17.20 22.18 -2.10
C MET A 130 18.71 22.42 -1.91
N LYS A 131 19.53 22.19 -2.95
CA LYS A 131 20.97 22.52 -2.95
C LYS A 131 21.28 24.00 -2.76
N ASN A 132 20.32 24.89 -3.01
CA ASN A 132 20.47 26.33 -2.82
C ASN A 132 20.29 26.76 -1.35
N MET A 133 19.93 25.84 -0.45
CA MET A 133 19.81 26.15 0.98
C MET A 133 21.19 26.42 1.60
N VAL A 134 21.26 27.43 2.47
CA VAL A 134 22.49 27.82 3.19
C VAL A 134 23.08 26.68 4.04
N ILE A 135 22.21 25.79 4.55
CA ILE A 135 22.58 24.58 5.27
C ILE A 135 21.93 23.40 4.53
N ALA A 136 22.29 23.22 3.26
CA ALA A 136 21.89 22.05 2.51
C ALA A 136 22.71 20.86 3.04
N PRO A 137 22.07 19.81 3.60
CA PRO A 137 22.78 18.57 3.78
C PRO A 137 23.22 18.06 2.41
N GLU A 138 24.42 17.50 2.30
CA GLU A 138 24.94 16.87 1.07
C GLU A 138 24.12 15.61 0.73
N LEU A 139 22.82 15.76 0.43
CA LEU A 139 21.90 14.67 0.11
C LEU A 139 21.72 14.63 -1.40
N ARG A 140 21.81 13.43 -1.95
CA ARG A 140 21.57 13.17 -3.37
C ARG A 140 20.52 12.09 -3.59
N PHE A 141 20.33 11.18 -2.65
CA PHE A 141 19.29 10.16 -2.73
C PHE A 141 18.34 10.21 -1.53
N TYR A 142 17.07 9.94 -1.79
CA TYR A 142 16.04 9.79 -0.76
C TYR A 142 15.05 8.70 -1.16
N ALA A 143 14.74 7.81 -0.22
CA ALA A 143 13.59 6.92 -0.33
C ALA A 143 12.79 6.93 0.97
N GLY A 144 11.49 7.14 0.90
CA GLY A 144 10.60 7.23 2.05
C GLY A 144 9.36 6.36 1.89
N SER A 145 9.11 5.48 2.86
CA SER A 145 7.85 4.77 3.00
C SER A 145 6.90 5.56 3.90
N PRO A 146 5.64 5.76 3.49
CA PRO A 146 4.67 6.46 4.32
C PRO A 146 4.35 5.65 5.58
N LEU A 147 4.26 6.32 6.72
CA LEU A 147 3.74 5.75 7.96
C LEU A 147 2.22 5.95 7.94
N ILE A 148 1.46 4.92 7.61
CA ILE A 148 -0.01 4.97 7.44
C ILE A 148 -0.66 4.15 8.55
N THR A 149 -1.53 4.77 9.33
CA THR A 149 -2.22 4.09 10.44
C THR A 149 -3.25 3.08 9.95
N SER A 150 -3.71 2.19 10.83
CA SER A 150 -4.84 1.28 10.54
C SER A 150 -6.09 2.03 10.06
N ARG A 151 -6.25 3.29 10.46
CA ARG A 151 -7.34 4.19 10.03
C ARG A 151 -7.09 4.86 8.67
N GLY A 152 -5.98 4.59 8.01
CA GLY A 152 -5.66 5.06 6.66
C GLY A 152 -5.09 6.48 6.58
N PHE A 153 -4.59 7.05 7.68
CA PHE A 153 -3.98 8.38 7.68
C PHE A 153 -2.45 8.31 7.65
N THR A 154 -1.85 9.04 6.71
CA THR A 154 -0.39 9.20 6.63
C THR A 154 0.10 10.18 7.68
N ILE A 155 0.82 9.70 8.69
CA ILE A 155 1.29 10.52 9.81
C ILE A 155 2.77 10.89 9.70
N GLY A 156 3.51 10.28 8.79
CA GLY A 156 4.95 10.44 8.72
C GLY A 156 5.63 9.60 7.65
N THR A 157 6.95 9.44 7.79
CA THR A 157 7.77 8.60 6.91
C THR A 157 8.80 7.80 7.71
N LEU A 158 9.06 6.58 7.28
CA LEU A 158 10.34 5.91 7.51
C LEU A 158 11.16 6.10 6.24
N CYS A 159 12.28 6.81 6.33
CA CYS A 159 13.08 7.13 5.15
C CYS A 159 14.55 6.76 5.31
N VAL A 160 15.19 6.53 4.17
CA VAL A 160 16.63 6.31 4.01
C VAL A 160 17.20 7.37 3.07
N ILE A 161 18.44 7.79 3.31
CA ILE A 161 19.09 8.87 2.54
C ILE A 161 20.56 8.58 2.31
N ASP A 162 21.07 9.08 1.18
CA ASP A 162 22.48 8.99 0.81
C ASP A 162 22.99 10.31 0.20
N LYS A 163 24.30 10.50 0.23
CA LYS A 163 25.04 11.59 -0.41
C LYS A 163 25.35 11.35 -1.88
N THR A 164 25.16 10.13 -2.37
CA THR A 164 25.26 9.79 -3.80
C THR A 164 23.89 9.50 -4.38
N PRO A 165 23.65 9.77 -5.67
CA PRO A 165 22.45 9.31 -6.36
C PRO A 165 22.31 7.79 -6.26
N GLY A 166 21.07 7.30 -6.30
CA GLY A 166 20.80 5.87 -6.11
C GLY A 166 19.42 5.45 -6.58
N SER A 167 19.08 4.19 -6.32
CA SER A 167 17.78 3.59 -6.57
C SER A 167 17.58 2.41 -5.62
N LEU A 168 16.33 2.03 -5.33
CA LEU A 168 16.05 0.79 -4.60
C LEU A 168 15.58 -0.31 -5.56
N GLU A 169 16.09 -1.52 -5.35
CA GLU A 169 15.45 -2.70 -5.92
C GLU A 169 14.06 -2.93 -5.27
N HIS A 170 13.20 -3.70 -5.95
CA HIS A 170 11.86 -3.99 -5.45
C HIS A 170 11.87 -4.59 -4.04
N HIS A 171 12.76 -5.55 -3.76
CA HIS A 171 12.83 -6.20 -2.46
C HIS A 171 13.30 -5.23 -1.35
N GLN A 172 14.18 -4.27 -1.65
CA GLN A 172 14.62 -3.24 -0.71
C GLN A 172 13.50 -2.24 -0.43
N ALA A 173 12.78 -1.81 -1.46
CA ALA A 173 11.62 -0.95 -1.34
C ALA A 173 10.51 -1.64 -0.51
N GLU A 174 10.19 -2.91 -0.80
CA GLU A 174 9.21 -3.68 -0.04
C GLU A 174 9.63 -3.88 1.42
N GLY A 175 10.89 -4.21 1.68
CA GLY A 175 11.35 -4.33 3.07
C GLY A 175 11.28 -2.99 3.83
N LEU A 176 11.51 -1.85 3.16
CA LEU A 176 11.30 -0.53 3.77
C LEU A 176 9.82 -0.26 4.07
N ARG A 177 8.89 -0.68 3.21
CA ARG A 177 7.44 -0.62 3.47
C ARG A 177 7.06 -1.48 4.67
N LEU A 178 7.54 -2.72 4.71
CA LEU A 178 7.27 -3.65 5.83
C LEU A 178 7.77 -3.08 7.17
N LEU A 179 8.95 -2.46 7.18
CA LEU A 179 9.46 -1.78 8.36
C LEU A 179 8.59 -0.58 8.78
N ALA A 180 8.06 0.19 7.82
CA ALA A 180 7.12 1.27 8.09
C ALA A 180 5.82 0.76 8.74
N ASP A 181 5.30 -0.38 8.26
CA ASP A 181 4.14 -1.04 8.88
C ASP A 181 4.43 -1.46 10.33
N GLN A 182 5.64 -1.96 10.62
CA GLN A 182 6.04 -2.31 11.99
C GLN A 182 6.15 -1.08 12.92
N VAL A 183 6.63 0.06 12.42
CA VAL A 183 6.63 1.32 13.18
C VAL A 183 5.20 1.67 13.61
N ILE A 184 4.24 1.59 12.68
CA ILE A 184 2.83 1.89 12.97
C ILE A 184 2.25 0.89 13.96
N SER A 185 2.48 -0.41 13.74
CA SER A 185 2.00 -1.46 14.65
C SER A 185 2.48 -1.23 16.08
N PHE A 186 3.76 -0.89 16.29
CA PHE A 186 4.27 -0.56 17.62
C PHE A 186 3.63 0.70 18.20
N CYS A 187 3.42 1.74 17.40
CA CYS A 187 2.79 2.97 17.86
C CYS A 187 1.34 2.77 18.30
N GLU A 188 0.57 1.99 17.52
CA GLU A 188 -0.83 1.66 17.81
C GLU A 188 -0.94 0.75 19.04
N ASN A 189 -0.11 -0.30 19.14
CA ASN A 189 -0.08 -1.18 20.32
C ASN A 189 0.30 -0.41 21.59
N ASP A 190 1.29 0.48 21.53
CA ASP A 190 1.67 1.31 22.67
C ASP A 190 0.54 2.26 23.08
N PHE A 191 -0.26 2.75 22.13
CA PHE A 191 -1.44 3.57 22.41
C PHE A 191 -2.55 2.76 23.09
N GLU A 192 -2.90 1.59 22.55
CA GLU A 192 -3.92 0.71 23.14
C GLU A 192 -3.54 0.27 24.56
N ASN A 193 -2.28 -0.09 24.79
CA ASN A 193 -1.78 -0.43 26.13
C ASN A 193 -1.86 0.76 27.09
N SER A 194 -1.63 1.99 26.61
CA SER A 194 -1.75 3.18 27.46
C SER A 194 -3.18 3.46 27.91
N ILE A 195 -4.18 3.16 27.05
CA ILE A 195 -5.60 3.26 27.41
C ILE A 195 -5.97 2.18 28.42
N ASN A 196 -5.60 0.93 28.16
CA ASN A 196 -5.94 -0.21 29.02
C ASN A 196 -5.34 -0.08 30.42
N ASN A 197 -4.11 0.45 30.54
CA ASN A 197 -3.44 0.64 31.83
C ASN A 197 -3.98 1.83 32.65
N GLN A 198 -4.72 2.75 32.03
CA GLN A 198 -5.26 3.94 32.73
C GLN A 198 -6.61 3.70 33.42
N ASN A 199 -7.22 2.51 33.33
CA ASN A 199 -8.54 2.23 33.92
C ASN A 199 -9.58 3.34 33.62
N ILE A 200 -9.60 3.87 32.39
CA ILE A 200 -10.73 4.70 31.93
C ILE A 200 -11.86 3.74 31.58
N HIS A 201 -12.53 3.23 32.62
CA HIS A 201 -13.70 2.37 32.52
C HIS A 201 -15.01 3.15 32.28
N GLU A 202 -14.93 4.46 32.09
CA GLU A 202 -16.11 5.31 31.86
C GLU A 202 -15.91 6.14 30.57
N ASP A 203 -16.91 6.06 29.68
CA ASP A 203 -17.16 6.86 28.47
C ASP A 203 -16.49 6.57 27.11
N PHE A 204 -15.44 5.74 26.97
CA PHE A 204 -14.93 5.40 25.62
C PHE A 204 -15.69 4.26 24.92
N ASN A 205 -16.51 3.48 25.65
CA ASN A 205 -17.30 2.39 25.08
C ASN A 205 -18.60 2.87 24.40
N GLU A 206 -19.09 4.08 24.67
CA GLU A 206 -20.37 4.57 24.13
C GLU A 206 -20.26 5.33 22.80
N LYS A 207 -19.05 5.45 22.24
CA LYS A 207 -18.84 5.86 20.84
C LYS A 207 -17.88 4.92 20.13
N LYS A 208 -18.09 3.61 20.23
CA LYS A 208 -17.90 2.76 19.04
C LYS A 208 -18.99 3.19 18.07
N ASP A 209 -18.71 4.30 17.39
CA ASP A 209 -19.49 4.77 16.26
C ASP A 209 -19.78 3.54 15.39
N GLN A 210 -21.02 3.37 14.95
CA GLN A 210 -21.41 2.37 13.94
C GLN A 210 -20.67 2.59 12.59
N SER A 211 -19.62 3.41 12.60
CA SER A 211 -18.51 3.47 11.67
C SER A 211 -18.02 2.09 11.25
N LEU A 212 -17.83 1.97 9.93
CA LEU A 212 -17.17 0.86 9.25
C LEU A 212 -15.96 0.37 10.07
N GLN A 213 -15.98 -0.89 10.52
CA GLN A 213 -14.80 -1.52 11.11
C GLN A 213 -13.86 -1.92 9.96
N ALA A 214 -13.06 -0.96 9.51
CA ALA A 214 -12.18 -1.10 8.35
C ALA A 214 -10.74 -0.74 8.72
N ASN A 215 -9.82 -1.58 8.28
CA ASN A 215 -8.39 -1.39 8.47
C ASN A 215 -7.69 -1.19 7.13
N TYR A 216 -6.71 -0.31 7.12
CA TYR A 216 -5.78 -0.15 6.02
C TYR A 216 -4.78 -1.31 5.99
N PHE A 217 -4.55 -1.86 4.80
CA PHE A 217 -3.52 -2.85 4.50
C PHE A 217 -2.62 -2.24 3.43
N SER A 218 -1.33 -2.12 3.73
CA SER A 218 -0.34 -1.54 2.81
C SER A 218 -0.04 -2.44 1.60
N SER A 219 -0.36 -3.73 1.70
CA SER A 219 -0.27 -4.71 0.61
C SER A 219 -1.32 -5.82 0.78
N ALA A 220 -2.06 -6.08 -0.28
CA ALA A 220 -2.91 -7.25 -0.47
C ALA A 220 -3.00 -7.57 -1.97
N THR A 221 -3.43 -8.78 -2.33
CA THR A 221 -3.59 -9.18 -3.74
C THR A 221 -5.04 -9.47 -4.06
N VAL A 222 -5.61 -8.69 -4.96
CA VAL A 222 -7.01 -8.76 -5.37
C VAL A 222 -7.12 -9.57 -6.65
N LEU A 223 -8.04 -10.54 -6.65
CA LEU A 223 -8.40 -11.38 -7.78
C LEU A 223 -9.83 -11.06 -8.20
N PHE A 224 -10.00 -10.81 -9.49
CA PHE A 224 -11.30 -10.71 -10.15
C PHE A 224 -11.40 -11.75 -11.25
N THR A 225 -12.60 -12.32 -11.39
CA THR A 225 -12.99 -13.08 -12.57
C THR A 225 -14.32 -12.58 -13.11
N ASP A 226 -14.61 -12.86 -14.37
CA ASP A 226 -15.86 -12.49 -15.05
C ASP A 226 -16.14 -13.45 -16.21
N PHE A 227 -17.41 -13.79 -16.45
CA PHE A 227 -17.78 -14.68 -17.55
C PHE A 227 -17.99 -13.90 -18.84
N ILE A 228 -17.27 -14.29 -19.90
CA ILE A 228 -17.35 -13.61 -21.19
C ILE A 228 -18.72 -13.88 -21.83
N GLY A 229 -19.42 -12.80 -22.19
CA GLY A 229 -20.69 -12.87 -22.89
C GLY A 229 -21.87 -13.26 -21.98
N PHE A 230 -21.74 -13.07 -20.66
CA PHE A 230 -22.76 -13.46 -19.69
C PHE A 230 -24.14 -12.88 -19.98
N THR A 231 -24.25 -11.65 -20.50
CA THR A 231 -25.53 -11.07 -20.93
C THR A 231 -26.28 -11.99 -21.91
N ARG A 232 -25.59 -12.52 -22.92
CA ARG A 232 -26.18 -13.46 -23.89
C ARG A 232 -26.54 -14.80 -23.26
N ILE A 233 -25.76 -15.24 -22.28
CA ILE A 233 -26.04 -16.45 -21.49
C ILE A 233 -27.35 -16.28 -20.72
N THR A 234 -27.58 -15.12 -20.09
CA THR A 234 -28.81 -14.84 -19.33
C THR A 234 -30.06 -14.73 -20.20
N GLU A 235 -29.92 -14.38 -21.48
CA GLU A 235 -31.04 -14.30 -22.44
C GLU A 235 -31.48 -15.66 -22.98
N THR A 236 -30.62 -16.68 -22.87
CA THR A 236 -30.80 -17.98 -23.53
C THR A 236 -31.05 -19.13 -22.56
N LEU A 237 -30.51 -19.06 -21.35
CA LEU A 237 -30.71 -20.09 -20.32
C LEU A 237 -31.94 -19.80 -19.46
N GLU A 238 -32.62 -20.88 -19.07
CA GLU A 238 -33.64 -20.81 -18.04
C GLU A 238 -33.02 -20.35 -16.71
N PRO A 239 -33.69 -19.47 -15.94
CA PRO A 239 -33.13 -18.90 -14.71
C PRO A 239 -32.62 -19.95 -13.70
N GLY A 240 -33.32 -21.08 -13.59
CA GLY A 240 -32.91 -22.17 -12.71
C GLY A 240 -31.61 -22.84 -13.15
N GLU A 241 -31.40 -23.03 -14.46
CA GLU A 241 -30.16 -23.60 -15.00
C GLU A 241 -28.99 -22.62 -14.91
N LEU A 242 -29.26 -21.33 -15.12
CA LEU A 242 -28.28 -20.25 -14.95
C LEU A 242 -27.73 -20.24 -13.53
N ILE A 243 -28.61 -20.21 -12.53
CA ILE A 243 -28.23 -20.19 -11.10
C ILE A 243 -27.47 -21.47 -10.74
N ALA A 244 -27.96 -22.64 -11.14
CA ALA A 244 -27.28 -23.91 -10.84
C ALA A 244 -25.87 -23.97 -11.47
N THR A 245 -25.70 -23.43 -12.68
CA THR A 245 -24.39 -23.37 -13.34
C THR A 245 -23.45 -22.39 -12.63
N LEU A 246 -23.93 -21.20 -12.25
CA LEU A 246 -23.13 -20.24 -11.48
C LEU A 246 -22.67 -20.83 -10.14
N ASP A 247 -23.59 -21.48 -9.42
CA ASP A 247 -23.29 -22.12 -8.15
C ASP A 247 -22.22 -23.21 -8.30
N GLU A 248 -22.27 -24.01 -9.37
CA GLU A 248 -21.24 -25.03 -9.66
C GLU A 248 -19.85 -24.40 -9.82
N PHE A 249 -19.73 -23.37 -10.66
CA PHE A 249 -18.45 -22.67 -10.87
C PHE A 249 -17.96 -21.99 -9.60
N PHE A 250 -18.81 -21.23 -8.91
CA PHE A 250 -18.43 -20.48 -7.72
C PHE A 250 -18.09 -21.39 -6.54
N LEU A 251 -18.74 -22.54 -6.39
CA LEU A 251 -18.32 -23.54 -5.40
C LEU A 251 -16.95 -24.14 -5.72
N GLY A 252 -16.61 -24.28 -7.00
CA GLY A 252 -15.26 -24.64 -7.45
C GLY A 252 -14.24 -23.57 -7.07
N PHE A 253 -14.54 -22.30 -7.35
CA PHE A 253 -13.66 -21.17 -7.01
C PHE A 253 -13.50 -21.01 -5.51
N ASP A 254 -14.56 -21.20 -4.72
CA ASP A 254 -14.53 -21.17 -3.25
C ASP A 254 -13.55 -22.22 -2.71
N LYS A 255 -13.57 -23.45 -3.25
CA LYS A 255 -12.64 -24.53 -2.87
C LYS A 255 -11.19 -24.19 -3.22
N ILE A 256 -10.95 -23.61 -4.40
CA ILE A 256 -9.62 -23.17 -4.83
C ILE A 256 -9.12 -22.04 -3.94
N CYS A 257 -9.93 -21.02 -3.68
CA CYS A 257 -9.56 -19.92 -2.79
C CYS A 257 -9.20 -20.43 -1.39
N LYS A 258 -10.00 -21.36 -0.85
CA LYS A 258 -9.72 -21.99 0.45
C LYS A 258 -8.40 -22.77 0.47
N LYS A 259 -8.02 -23.45 -0.62
CA LYS A 259 -6.74 -24.17 -0.75
C LYS A 259 -5.53 -23.23 -0.60
N TYR A 260 -5.66 -21.99 -1.05
CA TYR A 260 -4.60 -20.98 -1.09
C TYR A 260 -4.76 -19.86 -0.05
N ASN A 261 -5.55 -20.08 1.01
CA ASN A 261 -5.80 -19.06 2.05
C ASN A 261 -6.29 -17.70 1.51
N ILE A 262 -7.02 -17.71 0.40
CA ILE A 262 -7.61 -16.52 -0.20
C ILE A 262 -9.02 -16.37 0.31
N ARG A 263 -9.35 -15.17 0.75
CA ARG A 263 -10.67 -14.84 1.25
C ARG A 263 -11.57 -14.41 0.09
N LYS A 264 -12.70 -15.09 -0.08
CA LYS A 264 -13.79 -14.59 -0.93
C LYS A 264 -14.31 -13.27 -0.35
N VAL A 265 -14.44 -12.26 -1.21
CA VAL A 265 -15.07 -10.98 -0.85
C VAL A 265 -16.56 -11.08 -1.12
N LYS A 266 -16.94 -11.23 -2.39
CA LYS A 266 -18.33 -11.31 -2.85
C LYS A 266 -18.40 -11.79 -4.30
N THR A 267 -19.61 -12.07 -4.76
CA THR A 267 -19.94 -12.16 -6.18
C THR A 267 -20.68 -10.90 -6.61
N ILE A 268 -20.51 -10.49 -7.86
CA ILE A 268 -21.15 -9.31 -8.43
C ILE A 268 -21.72 -9.71 -9.80
N GLY A 269 -22.96 -10.19 -9.81
CA GLY A 269 -23.51 -10.86 -10.99
C GLY A 269 -22.72 -12.14 -11.28
N ASP A 270 -22.09 -12.19 -12.44
CA ASP A 270 -21.23 -13.28 -12.91
C ASP A 270 -19.76 -13.12 -12.54
N SER A 271 -19.39 -11.97 -11.95
CA SER A 271 -18.04 -11.74 -11.46
C SER A 271 -17.81 -12.35 -10.08
N TYR A 272 -16.62 -12.93 -9.89
CA TYR A 272 -16.14 -13.44 -8.61
C TYR A 272 -14.97 -12.61 -8.11
N MET A 273 -15.04 -12.16 -6.85
CA MET A 273 -14.04 -11.28 -6.24
C MET A 273 -13.45 -11.92 -4.98
N ALA A 274 -12.12 -11.96 -4.92
CA ALA A 274 -11.38 -12.52 -3.78
C ALA A 274 -10.12 -11.71 -3.46
N VAL A 275 -9.58 -11.90 -2.26
CA VAL A 275 -8.40 -11.18 -1.77
C VAL A 275 -7.48 -12.09 -0.96
N GLY A 276 -6.20 -12.08 -1.29
CA GLY A 276 -5.12 -12.67 -0.50
C GLY A 276 -4.44 -11.61 0.38
N GLY A 277 -3.95 -12.05 1.54
CA GLY A 277 -3.22 -11.20 2.49
C GLY A 277 -4.12 -10.49 3.52
N VAL A 278 -5.41 -10.79 3.58
CA VAL A 278 -6.33 -10.22 4.58
C VAL A 278 -7.05 -11.33 5.36
N PRO A 279 -7.08 -11.26 6.71
CA PRO A 279 -6.57 -10.18 7.57
C PRO A 279 -5.09 -10.30 8.01
N GLU A 280 -4.40 -11.42 7.73
CA GLU A 280 -3.11 -11.71 8.39
C GLU A 280 -1.89 -11.07 7.73
N GLY A 281 -1.99 -10.54 6.51
CA GLY A 281 -0.85 -9.96 5.79
C GLY A 281 0.25 -10.97 5.44
N PHE A 282 -0.10 -12.24 5.18
CA PHE A 282 0.88 -13.30 4.97
C PHE A 282 1.76 -13.03 3.72
N PRO A 283 3.09 -13.22 3.77
CA PRO A 283 3.99 -12.75 2.70
C PRO A 283 3.72 -13.35 1.31
N GLU A 284 3.27 -14.60 1.25
CA GLU A 284 3.04 -15.33 0.00
C GLU A 284 1.73 -14.95 -0.71
N HIS A 285 0.98 -13.96 -0.21
CA HIS A 285 -0.31 -13.59 -0.77
C HIS A 285 -0.31 -13.27 -2.28
N PRO A 286 0.75 -12.67 -2.89
CA PRO A 286 0.79 -12.48 -4.34
C PRO A 286 0.93 -13.82 -5.08
N LYS A 287 1.81 -14.70 -4.60
CA LYS A 287 2.10 -16.01 -5.21
C LYS A 287 0.88 -16.93 -5.11
N GLU A 288 0.32 -17.07 -3.91
CA GLU A 288 -0.85 -17.93 -3.66
C GLU A 288 -2.09 -17.46 -4.44
N THR A 289 -2.30 -16.14 -4.54
CA THR A 289 -3.40 -15.59 -5.35
C THR A 289 -3.22 -15.86 -6.84
N CYS A 290 -2.00 -15.78 -7.35
CA CYS A 290 -1.69 -16.12 -8.74
C CYS A 290 -1.84 -17.64 -9.01
N LEU A 291 -1.45 -18.50 -8.07
CA LEU A 291 -1.68 -19.95 -8.16
C LEU A 291 -3.17 -20.28 -8.17
N ALA A 292 -3.97 -19.62 -7.34
CA ALA A 292 -5.42 -19.77 -7.38
C ALA A 292 -6.03 -19.30 -8.71
N ALA A 293 -5.54 -18.20 -9.28
CA ALA A 293 -5.98 -17.74 -10.59
C ALA A 293 -5.70 -18.77 -11.70
N LEU A 294 -4.54 -19.42 -11.67
CA LEU A 294 -4.18 -20.50 -12.59
C LEU A 294 -5.10 -21.73 -12.39
N ASP A 295 -5.31 -22.15 -11.14
CA ASP A 295 -6.21 -23.27 -10.82
C ASP A 295 -7.66 -22.97 -11.22
N ILE A 296 -8.11 -21.71 -11.12
CA ILE A 296 -9.44 -21.28 -11.60
C ILE A 296 -9.53 -21.42 -13.13
N ALA A 297 -8.51 -20.98 -13.86
CA ALA A 297 -8.48 -21.12 -15.32
C ALA A 297 -8.57 -22.60 -15.75
N GLU A 298 -7.76 -23.46 -15.14
CA GLU A 298 -7.76 -24.91 -15.39
C GLU A 298 -9.08 -25.58 -14.99
N TYR A 299 -9.67 -25.17 -13.87
CA TYR A 299 -10.98 -25.67 -13.45
C TYR A 299 -12.08 -25.32 -14.46
N VAL A 300 -12.08 -24.09 -15.00
CA VAL A 300 -13.02 -23.69 -16.06
C VAL A 300 -12.81 -24.49 -17.34
N ILE A 301 -11.57 -24.78 -17.73
CA ILE A 301 -11.26 -25.68 -18.85
C ILE A 301 -11.87 -27.07 -18.62
N GLY A 302 -11.66 -27.65 -17.43
CA GLY A 302 -12.23 -28.95 -17.06
C GLY A 302 -13.76 -28.98 -17.10
N MET A 303 -14.42 -27.96 -16.57
CA MET A 303 -15.88 -27.80 -16.65
C MET A 303 -16.37 -27.70 -18.08
N ASN A 304 -15.69 -26.94 -18.93
CA ASN A 304 -16.08 -26.81 -20.33
C ASN A 304 -15.96 -28.11 -21.12
N ILE A 305 -14.99 -28.98 -20.78
CA ILE A 305 -14.91 -30.34 -21.35
C ILE A 305 -16.16 -31.14 -20.98
N GLN A 306 -16.57 -31.13 -19.71
CA GLN A 306 -17.76 -31.83 -19.26
C GLN A 306 -19.04 -31.29 -19.91
N ARG A 307 -19.18 -29.97 -19.99
CA ARG A 307 -20.31 -29.29 -20.65
C ARG A 307 -20.41 -29.69 -22.12
N LYS A 308 -19.28 -29.72 -22.84
CA LYS A 308 -19.23 -30.13 -24.24
C LYS A 308 -19.69 -31.58 -24.43
N VAL A 309 -19.30 -32.50 -23.54
CA VAL A 309 -19.77 -33.90 -23.56
C VAL A 309 -21.29 -33.98 -23.38
N LEU A 310 -21.86 -33.09 -22.58
CA LEU A 310 -23.31 -32.97 -22.34
C LEU A 310 -24.05 -32.15 -23.41
N GLY A 311 -23.38 -31.74 -24.49
CA GLY A 311 -23.99 -30.91 -25.55
C GLY A 311 -24.32 -29.48 -25.13
N LYS A 312 -23.71 -28.98 -24.04
CA LYS A 312 -23.90 -27.62 -23.53
C LYS A 312 -22.79 -26.69 -24.02
N GLU A 313 -23.14 -25.42 -24.22
CA GLU A 313 -22.17 -24.38 -24.58
C GLU A 313 -21.16 -24.12 -23.44
N PRO A 314 -19.87 -23.91 -23.78
CA PRO A 314 -18.83 -23.61 -22.80
C PRO A 314 -18.97 -22.19 -22.25
N TRP A 315 -18.62 -22.02 -20.98
CA TRP A 315 -18.54 -20.72 -20.31
C TRP A 315 -17.09 -20.28 -20.24
N LYS A 316 -16.80 -19.15 -20.85
CA LYS A 316 -15.45 -18.60 -21.00
C LYS A 316 -15.20 -17.58 -19.91
N ILE A 317 -13.99 -17.50 -19.38
CA ILE A 317 -13.67 -16.64 -18.23
C ILE A 317 -12.54 -15.67 -18.57
N ARG A 318 -12.57 -14.50 -17.95
CA ARG A 318 -11.43 -13.59 -17.81
C ARG A 318 -10.98 -13.58 -16.37
N ILE A 319 -9.68 -13.43 -16.15
CA ILE A 319 -9.08 -13.39 -14.81
C ILE A 319 -8.07 -12.26 -14.74
N GLY A 320 -8.16 -11.43 -13.70
CA GLY A 320 -7.24 -10.34 -13.43
C GLY A 320 -6.75 -10.33 -11.99
N VAL A 321 -5.45 -10.08 -11.81
CA VAL A 321 -4.79 -10.05 -10.50
C VAL A 321 -3.94 -8.78 -10.34
N HIS A 322 -4.11 -8.10 -9.21
CA HIS A 322 -3.33 -6.92 -8.87
C HIS A 322 -2.95 -6.89 -7.38
N THR A 323 -1.72 -6.46 -7.10
CA THR A 323 -1.17 -6.33 -5.75
C THR A 323 -0.95 -4.87 -5.41
N GLY A 324 -1.49 -4.42 -4.29
CA GLY A 324 -1.38 -3.04 -3.83
C GLY A 324 -2.13 -2.79 -2.52
N PRO A 325 -2.12 -1.54 -2.02
CA PRO A 325 -2.77 -1.19 -0.76
C PRO A 325 -4.30 -1.18 -0.89
N ILE A 326 -5.00 -1.59 0.17
CA ILE A 326 -6.46 -1.60 0.26
C ILE A 326 -6.93 -1.18 1.65
N ILE A 327 -8.23 -0.92 1.78
CA ILE A 327 -8.94 -0.89 3.05
C ILE A 327 -9.83 -2.11 3.07
N ALA A 328 -9.82 -2.89 4.15
CA ALA A 328 -10.68 -4.07 4.29
C ALA A 328 -11.42 -4.04 5.62
N GLY A 329 -12.69 -4.42 5.61
CA GLY A 329 -13.54 -4.28 6.79
C GLY A 329 -14.96 -4.78 6.58
N ASN A 330 -15.76 -4.69 7.64
CA ASN A 330 -17.18 -5.02 7.55
C ASN A 330 -18.00 -3.75 7.30
N SER A 331 -18.86 -3.79 6.30
CA SER A 331 -19.92 -2.82 6.05
C SER A 331 -21.26 -3.47 6.42
N GLY A 332 -21.77 -3.14 7.62
CA GLY A 332 -22.85 -3.93 8.23
C GLY A 332 -22.36 -5.34 8.56
N ASP A 333 -23.12 -6.36 8.17
CA ASP A 333 -22.79 -7.77 8.41
C ASP A 333 -21.89 -8.39 7.32
N SER A 334 -21.55 -7.62 6.27
CA SER A 334 -20.80 -8.13 5.11
C SER A 334 -19.37 -7.60 5.08
N PHE A 335 -18.41 -8.49 4.84
CA PHE A 335 -17.03 -8.13 4.58
C PHE A 335 -16.87 -7.54 3.18
N ASP A 336 -16.08 -6.48 3.05
CA ASP A 336 -15.80 -5.83 1.79
C ASP A 336 -14.41 -5.17 1.80
N ILE A 337 -13.93 -4.81 0.61
CA ILE A 337 -12.66 -4.12 0.43
C ILE A 337 -12.82 -2.90 -0.49
N TRP A 338 -12.04 -1.87 -0.20
CA TRP A 338 -12.03 -0.60 -0.93
C TRP A 338 -10.61 -0.17 -1.25
N GLY A 339 -10.48 0.70 -2.24
CA GLY A 339 -9.20 1.29 -2.60
C GLY A 339 -8.95 1.25 -4.09
N ASP A 340 -7.93 1.97 -4.50
CA ASP A 340 -7.59 2.08 -5.92
C ASP A 340 -7.12 0.76 -6.52
N SER A 341 -6.41 -0.05 -5.72
CA SER A 341 -5.96 -1.39 -6.10
C SER A 341 -7.13 -2.32 -6.50
N VAL A 342 -8.29 -2.17 -5.87
CA VAL A 342 -9.51 -2.91 -6.24
C VAL A 342 -9.98 -2.52 -7.64
N ASN A 343 -9.99 -1.22 -7.94
CA ASN A 343 -10.36 -0.71 -9.25
C ASN A 343 -9.35 -1.11 -10.34
N ILE A 344 -8.05 -1.13 -10.00
CA ILE A 344 -7.01 -1.60 -10.91
C ILE A 344 -7.22 -3.08 -11.21
N ALA A 345 -7.42 -3.93 -10.20
CA ALA A 345 -7.66 -5.36 -10.37
C ALA A 345 -8.84 -5.67 -11.31
N SER A 346 -9.98 -5.00 -11.11
CA SER A 346 -11.15 -5.12 -11.98
C SER A 346 -10.85 -4.68 -13.42
N ARG A 347 -9.99 -3.67 -13.62
CA ARG A 347 -9.62 -3.24 -14.97
C ARG A 347 -8.62 -4.18 -15.63
N ILE A 348 -7.70 -4.78 -14.86
CA ILE A 348 -6.84 -5.84 -15.36
C ILE A 348 -7.71 -6.99 -15.85
N GLU A 349 -8.67 -7.47 -15.05
CA GLU A 349 -9.60 -8.53 -15.44
C GLU A 349 -10.35 -8.17 -16.73
N SER A 350 -11.00 -7.01 -16.77
CA SER A 350 -11.81 -6.64 -17.94
C SER A 350 -10.99 -6.45 -19.23
N SER A 351 -9.69 -6.18 -19.11
CA SER A 351 -8.74 -6.11 -20.22
C SER A 351 -8.08 -7.45 -20.56
N SER A 352 -8.38 -8.51 -19.80
CA SER A 352 -7.82 -9.84 -19.98
C SER A 352 -8.39 -10.53 -21.22
N GLU A 353 -7.67 -11.54 -21.67
CA GLU A 353 -8.07 -12.43 -22.76
C GLU A 353 -8.70 -13.71 -22.19
N GLU A 354 -9.55 -14.35 -23.00
CA GLU A 354 -10.22 -15.60 -22.65
C GLU A 354 -9.24 -16.66 -22.09
N GLY A 355 -9.54 -17.13 -20.89
CA GLY A 355 -8.79 -18.21 -20.22
C GLY A 355 -7.39 -17.81 -19.74
N LYS A 356 -6.94 -16.57 -19.95
CA LYS A 356 -5.62 -16.10 -19.51
C LYS A 356 -5.70 -15.45 -18.12
N VAL A 357 -4.66 -15.66 -17.32
CA VAL A 357 -4.45 -14.95 -16.05
C VAL A 357 -3.66 -13.68 -16.33
N HIS A 358 -4.33 -12.53 -16.25
CA HIS A 358 -3.71 -11.22 -16.50
C HIS A 358 -3.24 -10.61 -15.18
N ILE A 359 -1.98 -10.22 -15.11
CA ILE A 359 -1.36 -9.64 -13.91
C ILE A 359 -0.76 -8.26 -14.19
N SER A 360 -0.85 -7.38 -13.19
CA SER A 360 -0.20 -6.06 -13.22
C SER A 360 1.33 -6.14 -13.03
N LEU A 361 2.06 -5.10 -13.43
CA LEU A 361 3.49 -4.95 -13.11
C LEU A 361 3.78 -5.05 -11.60
N SER A 362 2.90 -4.51 -10.76
CA SER A 362 3.05 -4.60 -9.30
C SER A 362 3.10 -6.06 -8.85
N THR A 363 2.09 -6.85 -9.24
CA THR A 363 2.04 -8.29 -8.93
C THR A 363 3.23 -9.04 -9.50
N TYR A 364 3.61 -8.75 -10.76
CA TYR A 364 4.77 -9.37 -11.39
C TYR A 364 6.06 -9.15 -10.57
N LYS A 365 6.30 -7.94 -10.04
CA LYS A 365 7.50 -7.66 -9.23
C LYS A 365 7.61 -8.54 -7.98
N PHE A 366 6.49 -8.94 -7.37
CA PHE A 366 6.46 -9.84 -6.20
C PHE A 366 6.77 -11.30 -6.55
N ILE A 367 6.43 -11.74 -7.76
CA ILE A 367 6.54 -13.17 -8.16
C ILE A 367 7.59 -13.42 -9.24
N LYS A 368 8.31 -12.39 -9.68
CA LYS A 368 9.20 -12.39 -10.86
C LYS A 368 10.22 -13.55 -10.85
N ASP A 369 10.67 -13.95 -9.67
CA ASP A 369 11.73 -14.95 -9.50
C ASP A 369 11.18 -16.39 -9.56
N PHE A 370 9.85 -16.54 -9.56
CA PHE A 370 9.15 -17.82 -9.50
C PHE A 370 8.14 -18.03 -10.63
N CYS A 371 8.06 -17.15 -11.62
CA CYS A 371 7.00 -17.20 -12.62
C CYS A 371 7.51 -17.20 -14.06
N ASN A 372 6.71 -17.82 -14.94
CA ASN A 372 6.84 -17.67 -16.38
C ASN A 372 5.68 -16.82 -16.89
N VAL A 373 6.00 -15.72 -17.59
CA VAL A 373 5.03 -14.75 -18.07
C VAL A 373 5.24 -14.40 -19.53
N GLU A 374 4.16 -14.08 -20.24
CA GLU A 374 4.17 -13.42 -21.53
C GLU A 374 3.93 -11.92 -21.32
N LYS A 375 4.75 -11.06 -21.92
CA LYS A 375 4.49 -9.61 -21.89
C LYS A 375 3.26 -9.29 -22.72
N ARG A 376 2.25 -8.68 -22.10
CA ARG A 376 1.06 -8.18 -22.82
C ARG A 376 1.27 -6.77 -23.40
N GLY A 377 2.24 -6.04 -22.86
CA GLY A 377 2.53 -4.65 -23.21
C GLY A 377 1.77 -3.64 -22.35
N GLU A 378 1.75 -2.39 -22.81
CA GLU A 378 1.05 -1.31 -22.13
C GLU A 378 -0.45 -1.36 -22.43
N ILE A 379 -1.28 -1.40 -21.39
CA ILE A 379 -2.73 -1.20 -21.50
C ILE A 379 -3.11 0.19 -20.97
N ASN A 380 -4.10 0.82 -21.59
CA ASN A 380 -4.61 2.10 -21.11
C ASN A 380 -5.74 1.87 -20.09
N LEU A 381 -5.46 2.19 -18.84
CA LEU A 381 -6.42 2.10 -17.75
C LEU A 381 -7.12 3.45 -17.58
N LYS A 382 -8.46 3.46 -17.60
CA LYS A 382 -9.28 4.67 -17.44
C LYS A 382 -8.84 5.48 -16.22
N ASN A 383 -8.47 6.75 -16.40
CA ASN A 383 -8.00 7.64 -15.32
C ASN A 383 -6.71 7.17 -14.59
N LYS A 384 -5.93 6.25 -15.18
CA LYS A 384 -4.64 5.77 -14.66
C LYS A 384 -3.50 5.86 -15.68
N GLY A 385 -3.85 6.08 -16.95
CA GLY A 385 -2.87 6.13 -18.03
C GLY A 385 -2.41 4.73 -18.41
N LYS A 386 -1.18 4.64 -18.91
CA LYS A 386 -0.62 3.39 -19.40
C LYS A 386 -0.01 2.57 -18.26
N MET A 387 -0.24 1.26 -18.28
CA MET A 387 0.35 0.32 -17.34
C MET A 387 0.91 -0.88 -18.09
N GLU A 388 2.17 -1.24 -17.83
CA GLU A 388 2.76 -2.49 -18.31
C GLU A 388 2.12 -3.68 -17.58
N THR A 389 1.76 -4.70 -18.34
CA THR A 389 1.06 -5.89 -17.82
C THR A 389 1.53 -7.18 -18.50
N PHE A 390 1.15 -8.31 -17.90
CA PHE A 390 1.67 -9.63 -18.26
C PHE A 390 0.55 -10.68 -18.22
N PHE A 391 0.63 -11.69 -19.08
CA PHE A 391 -0.12 -12.92 -18.89
C PHE A 391 0.74 -13.93 -18.15
N LEU A 392 0.22 -14.48 -17.07
CA LEU A 392 0.87 -15.49 -16.27
C LEU A 392 0.60 -16.88 -16.86
N ASN A 393 1.67 -17.60 -17.20
CA ASN A 393 1.58 -18.94 -17.78
C ASN A 393 1.77 -20.04 -16.74
N SER A 394 2.68 -19.85 -15.78
CA SER A 394 2.95 -20.80 -14.70
C SER A 394 3.76 -20.17 -13.57
N ILE A 395 3.73 -20.82 -12.41
CA ILE A 395 4.58 -20.52 -11.25
C ILE A 395 5.34 -21.80 -10.88
N ASN A 396 6.65 -21.65 -10.64
CA ASN A 396 7.61 -22.71 -10.31
C ASN A 396 7.66 -23.01 -8.79
#